data_AF-A0A8T4QJW0-F1
#
_entry.id   AF-A0A8T4QJW0-F1
#
_cell.length_a   1.000
_cell.length_b   1.000
_cell.length_c   1.000
_cell.angle_alpha   90.00
_cell.angle_beta   90.00
_cell.angle_gamma   90.00
#
_symmetry.space_group_name_H-M   'P 1'
#
loop_
_entity.id
_entity.type
_entity.pdbx_description
1 polymer ?
#
loop_
_entity_poly.entity_id
_entity_poly.type
_entity_poly.pdbx_seq_one_letter_code
_entity_poly.pdbx_strand_id
1 'polypeptide(L)'
;MKNFDSRTYNIEDFREWSERGQLILNPKFQRRQVWTPSAKSFLIDTILRGDPIPKIFIRQNIDPSTKKSIREVVDGQQRLRTILDFIKDGFVISKIH
;
A
#
# COMPACT_ATOMS: atom_id res chain seq x y z
N MET A 1 -17.74 -19.27 5.21
CA MET A 1 -17.15 -17.95 5.52
C MET A 1 -15.74 -17.95 4.93
N LYS A 2 -15.37 -16.99 4.06
CA LYS A 2 -13.98 -16.92 3.59
C LYS A 2 -13.12 -16.49 4.78
N ASN A 3 -12.18 -17.34 5.22
CA ASN A 3 -11.24 -16.99 6.28
C ASN A 3 -10.28 -15.94 5.75
N PHE A 4 -10.20 -14.80 6.44
CA PHE A 4 -9.20 -13.77 6.17
C PHE A 4 -8.08 -13.95 7.18
N ASP A 5 -6.91 -14.38 6.73
CA ASP A 5 -5.72 -14.46 7.57
C ASP A 5 -5.17 -13.05 7.78
N SER A 6 -5.16 -12.59 9.03
CA SER A 6 -4.48 -11.34 9.39
C SER A 6 -2.99 -11.61 9.51
N ARG A 7 -2.18 -10.85 8.75
CA ARG A 7 -0.71 -10.93 8.79
C ARG A 7 -0.14 -9.53 8.97
N THR A 8 0.98 -9.45 9.70
CA THR A 8 1.75 -8.22 9.84
C THR A 8 2.85 -8.22 8.79
N TYR A 9 3.01 -7.09 8.11
CA TYR A 9 4.07 -6.85 7.14
C TYR A 9 4.70 -5.51 7.45
N ASN A 10 6.01 -5.43 7.27
CA ASN A 10 6.75 -4.18 7.35
C ASN A 10 6.51 -3.36 6.09
N ILE A 11 6.67 -2.04 6.20
CA ILE A 11 6.63 -1.14 5.04
C ILE A 11 7.69 -1.54 3.99
N GLU A 12 8.84 -2.03 4.45
CA GLU A 12 9.91 -2.57 3.60
C GLU A 12 9.44 -3.73 2.71
N ASP A 13 8.61 -4.64 3.23
CA ASP A 13 8.09 -5.77 2.44
C ASP A 13 7.34 -5.26 1.20
N PHE A 14 6.52 -4.21 1.38
CA PHE A 14 5.78 -3.59 0.28
C PHE A 14 6.68 -2.87 -0.70
N ARG A 15 7.76 -2.22 -0.23
CA ARG A 15 8.77 -1.59 -1.09
C ARG A 15 9.43 -2.65 -1.98
N GLU A 16 9.93 -3.73 -1.38
CA GLU A 16 10.59 -4.80 -2.12
C GLU A 16 9.66 -5.49 -3.13
N TRP A 17 8.41 -5.77 -2.74
CA TRP A 17 7.46 -6.37 -3.66
C TRP A 17 7.11 -5.43 -4.82
N SER A 18 7.04 -4.12 -4.58
CA SER A 18 6.84 -3.12 -5.64
C SER A 18 8.02 -3.13 -6.62
N GLU A 19 9.26 -3.06 -6.11
CA GLU A 19 10.48 -3.06 -6.92
C GLU A 19 10.66 -4.35 -7.73
N ARG A 20 10.27 -5.50 -7.15
CA ARG A 20 10.33 -6.81 -7.82
C ARG A 20 9.18 -7.06 -8.81
N GLY A 21 8.26 -6.11 -8.98
CA GLY A 21 7.06 -6.28 -9.80
C GLY A 21 6.08 -7.33 -9.27
N GLN A 22 6.11 -7.58 -7.97
CA GLN A 22 5.28 -8.57 -7.26
C GLN A 22 4.07 -7.93 -6.55
N LEU A 23 3.91 -6.61 -6.60
CA LEU A 23 2.80 -5.87 -5.99
C LEU A 23 1.95 -5.17 -7.07
N ILE A 24 0.67 -5.51 -7.12
CA ILE A 24 -0.31 -4.90 -8.04
C ILE A 24 -1.18 -3.91 -7.27
N LEU A 25 -0.93 -2.62 -7.48
CA LEU A 25 -1.71 -1.51 -6.88
C LEU A 25 -2.81 -0.97 -7.79
N ASN A 26 -2.73 -1.24 -9.10
CA ASN A 26 -3.68 -0.82 -10.14
C ASN A 26 -4.47 -2.01 -10.70
N PRO A 27 -5.38 -2.65 -9.93
CA PRO A 27 -6.28 -3.63 -10.52
C PRO A 27 -7.22 -2.94 -11.53
N LYS A 28 -7.67 -3.66 -12.56
CA LYS A 28 -8.53 -3.13 -13.65
C LYS A 28 -9.83 -2.46 -13.15
N PHE A 29 -10.24 -2.73 -11.92
CA PHE A 29 -11.47 -2.22 -11.30
C PHE A 29 -11.26 -0.94 -10.47
N GLN A 30 -10.06 -0.36 -10.48
CA GLN A 30 -9.73 0.74 -9.58
C GLN A 30 -10.32 2.08 -10.03
N ARG A 31 -10.89 2.84 -9.07
CA ARG A 31 -11.26 4.25 -9.27
C ARG A 31 -10.01 5.11 -9.45
N ARG A 32 -10.15 6.24 -10.17
CA ARG A 32 -9.07 7.22 -10.37
C ARG A 32 -8.42 7.62 -9.05
N GLN A 33 -7.17 8.08 -9.10
CA GLN A 33 -6.49 8.58 -7.90
C GLN A 33 -7.23 9.81 -7.35
N VAL A 34 -7.82 9.67 -6.16
CA VAL A 34 -8.68 10.71 -5.54
C VAL A 34 -8.07 11.37 -4.31
N TRP A 35 -6.91 10.89 -3.82
CA TRP A 35 -6.27 11.47 -2.65
C TRP A 35 -5.58 12.79 -3.00
N THR A 36 -6.00 13.85 -2.31
CA THR A 36 -5.36 15.17 -2.38
C THR A 36 -3.98 15.12 -1.69
N PRO A 37 -3.07 16.07 -1.98
CA PRO A 37 -1.79 16.17 -1.29
C PRO A 37 -1.92 16.28 0.25
N SER A 38 -2.99 16.91 0.73
CA SER A 38 -3.32 16.99 2.16
C SER A 38 -3.65 15.60 2.74
N ALA A 39 -4.49 14.82 2.07
CA ALA A 39 -4.81 13.45 2.50
C ALA A 39 -3.57 12.54 2.50
N LYS A 40 -2.69 12.70 1.50
CA LYS A 40 -1.40 12.00 1.46
C LYS A 40 -0.53 12.36 2.67
N SER A 41 -0.38 13.66 2.94
CA SER A 41 0.41 14.17 4.06
C SER A 41 -0.12 13.66 5.41
N PHE A 42 -1.43 13.68 5.60
CA PHE A 42 -2.08 13.21 6.83
C PHE A 42 -1.79 11.72 7.11
N LEU A 43 -1.81 10.87 6.08
CA LEU A 43 -1.44 9.46 6.27
C LEU A 43 0.01 9.31 6.72
N ILE A 44 0.95 10.01 6.08
CA ILE A 44 2.37 9.90 6.42
C ILE A 44 2.61 10.41 7.84
N ASP A 45 2.01 11.54 8.20
CA ASP A 45 2.08 12.08 9.56
C ASP A 45 1.56 11.07 10.61
N THR A 46 0.41 10.45 10.36
CA THR A 46 -0.16 9.39 11.21
C THR A 46 0.84 8.25 11.42
N ILE A 47 1.50 7.79 10.34
CA ILE A 47 2.51 6.71 10.39
C ILE A 47 3.74 7.16 11.20
N LEU A 48 4.23 8.39 11.01
CA LEU A 48 5.38 8.92 11.73
C LEU A 48 5.12 9.10 13.23
N ARG A 49 3.88 9.39 13.62
CA ARG A 49 3.44 9.45 15.02
C ARG A 49 3.22 8.08 15.66
N GLY A 50 3.26 6.99 14.88
CA GLY A 50 3.02 5.63 15.36
C GLY A 50 1.55 5.31 15.60
N ASP A 51 0.64 6.14 15.06
CA ASP A 51 -0.80 5.93 15.20
C ASP A 51 -1.27 4.76 14.31
N PRO A 52 -2.32 4.02 14.74
CA PRO A 52 -2.83 2.90 13.97
C PRO A 52 -3.50 3.36 12.67
N ILE A 53 -3.16 2.72 11.56
CA ILE A 53 -3.83 2.88 10.28
C ILE A 53 -4.80 1.71 10.01
N PRO A 54 -5.87 1.90 9.23
CA PRO A 54 -6.77 0.80 8.91
C PRO A 54 -6.05 -0.32 8.16
N LYS A 55 -6.58 -1.55 8.22
CA LYS A 55 -5.99 -2.72 7.55
C LYS A 55 -5.98 -2.57 6.03
N ILE A 56 -5.03 -3.25 5.38
CA ILE A 56 -4.93 -3.38 3.92
C ILE A 56 -5.38 -4.79 3.56
N PHE A 57 -6.21 -4.91 2.52
CA PHE A 57 -6.68 -6.22 2.04
C PHE A 57 -5.91 -6.61 0.79
N ILE A 58 -5.33 -7.81 0.81
CA ILE A 58 -4.46 -8.33 -0.24
C ILE A 58 -4.96 -9.70 -0.66
N ARG A 59 -5.00 -9.94 -1.97
CA ARG A 59 -5.12 -11.28 -2.57
C ARG A 59 -3.74 -11.74 -3.00
N GLN A 60 -3.27 -12.86 -2.48
CA GLN A 60 -2.00 -13.45 -2.89
C GLN A 60 -2.25 -14.66 -3.80
N ASN A 61 -1.58 -14.68 -4.94
CA ASN A 61 -1.58 -15.79 -5.89
C ASN A 61 -0.13 -16.12 -6.28
N ILE A 62 0.12 -17.36 -6.72
CA ILE A 62 1.39 -17.73 -7.34
C ILE A 62 1.17 -17.72 -8.85
N ASP A 63 2.02 -17.00 -9.58
CA ASP A 63 2.06 -17.11 -11.03
C ASP A 63 2.69 -18.47 -11.39
N PRO A 64 1.96 -19.39 -12.03
CA PRO A 64 2.44 -20.73 -12.32
C PRO A 64 3.62 -20.74 -13.32
N SER A 65 3.75 -19.71 -14.15
CA SER A 65 4.81 -19.62 -15.16
C SER A 65 6.12 -19.14 -14.55
N THR A 66 6.07 -18.08 -13.72
CA THR A 66 7.26 -17.48 -13.11
C THR A 66 7.57 -18.06 -11.73
N LYS A 67 6.65 -18.83 -11.14
CA LYS A 67 6.67 -19.32 -9.75
C LYS A 67 6.80 -18.21 -8.71
N LYS A 68 6.52 -16.96 -9.09
CA LYS A 68 6.57 -15.81 -8.18
C LYS A 68 5.24 -15.62 -7.47
N SER A 69 5.30 -15.24 -6.20
CA SER A 69 4.11 -14.77 -5.49
C SER A 69 3.77 -13.35 -5.94
N ILE A 70 2.52 -13.15 -6.35
CA ILE A 70 1.94 -11.87 -6.74
C ILE A 70 0.93 -11.46 -5.67
N ARG A 71 1.04 -10.21 -5.20
CA ARG A 71 0.15 -9.60 -4.23
C ARG A 71 -0.70 -8.54 -4.93
N GLU A 72 -1.98 -8.80 -5.04
CA GLU A 72 -2.95 -7.86 -5.58
C GLU A 72 -3.66 -7.14 -4.44
N VAL A 73 -3.55 -5.81 -4.39
CA VAL A 73 -4.18 -5.01 -3.34
C VAL A 73 -5.63 -4.76 -3.69
N VAL A 74 -6.53 -5.36 -2.90
CA VAL A 74 -7.98 -5.29 -3.07
C VAL A 74 -8.55 -4.03 -2.45
N ASP A 75 -8.03 -3.62 -1.28
CA ASP A 75 -8.36 -2.36 -0.61
C ASP A 75 -7.10 -1.76 0.04
N GLY A 76 -7.04 -0.43 0.13
CA GLY A 76 -5.91 0.30 0.70
C GLY A 76 -4.85 0.72 -0.33
N GLN A 77 -5.17 0.70 -1.61
CA GLN A 77 -4.23 1.04 -2.67
C GLN A 77 -3.71 2.48 -2.58
N GLN A 78 -4.56 3.45 -2.22
CA GLN A 78 -4.10 4.84 -2.06
C GLN A 78 -3.16 5.00 -0.88
N ARG A 79 -3.38 4.23 0.19
CA ARG A 79 -2.49 4.19 1.35
C ARG A 79 -1.12 3.66 0.95
N LEU A 80 -1.07 2.49 0.32
CA LEU A 80 0.20 1.91 -0.14
C LEU A 80 0.90 2.78 -1.18
N ARG A 81 0.17 3.36 -2.15
CA ARG A 81 0.77 4.32 -3.08
C ARG A 81 1.39 5.50 -2.36
N THR A 82 0.67 6.10 -1.42
CA THR A 82 1.17 7.27 -0.69
C THR A 82 2.44 6.93 0.09
N ILE A 83 2.47 5.76 0.74
CA ILE A 83 3.65 5.27 1.46
C ILE A 83 4.83 5.06 0.50
N LEU A 84 4.61 4.38 -0.63
CA LEU A 84 5.67 4.12 -1.61
C LEU A 84 6.15 5.40 -2.30
N ASP A 85 5.24 6.29 -2.68
CA ASP A 85 5.54 7.62 -3.24
C ASP A 85 6.43 8.42 -2.27
N PHE A 86 6.08 8.40 -0.97
CA PHE A 86 6.84 9.10 0.07
C PHE A 86 8.25 8.52 0.25
N ILE A 87 8.39 7.18 0.23
CA ILE A 87 9.71 6.52 0.33
C ILE A 87 10.58 6.82 -0.89
N LYS A 88 9.97 6.91 -2.08
CA LYS A 88 10.71 7.04 -3.34
C LYS A 88 11.26 8.46 -3.55
N ASP A 89 10.39 9.47 -3.46
CA ASP A 89 10.74 10.83 -3.89
C ASP A 89 10.67 11.84 -2.72
N GLY A 90 10.05 11.47 -1.59
CA GLY A 90 9.77 12.37 -0.48
C GLY A 90 8.78 13.49 -0.87
N PHE A 91 7.94 13.91 0.05
CA PHE A 91 7.19 15.17 -0.12
C PHE A 91 6.99 15.85 1.22
N VAL A 92 6.85 17.18 1.19
CA VAL A 92 6.66 17.99 2.40
C VAL A 92 5.35 17.58 3.06
N ILE A 93 5.46 17.17 4.31
CA ILE A 93 4.30 16.84 5.15
C ILE A 93 3.81 18.13 5.78
N SER A 94 2.58 18.52 5.45
CA SER A 94 1.97 19.66 6.12
C SER A 94 1.58 19.26 7.56
N LYS A 95 2.28 19.82 8.55
CA LYS A 95 1.94 19.70 9.98
C LYS A 95 0.68 20.51 10.25
N ILE A 96 -0.48 19.97 9.95
CA ILE A 96 -1.76 20.65 10.24
C ILE A 96 -2.43 20.05 11.49
N HIS A 97 -2.02 18.87 11.98
CA HIS A 97 -2.74 18.16 13.03
C HIS A 97 -1.80 17.44 13.99
#